data_AF-A0A850KH76-F1
#
_entry.id   AF-A0A850KH76-F1
#
_cell.length_a   1.000
_cell.length_b   1.000
_cell.length_c   1.000
_cell.angle_alpha   90.00
_cell.angle_beta   90.00
_cell.angle_gamma   90.00
#
_symmetry.space_group_name_H-M   'P 1'
#
loop_
_entity.id
_entity.type
_entity.pdbx_description
1 polymer ?
#
loop_
_entity_poly.entity_id
_entity_poly.type
_entity_poly.pdbx_seq_one_letter_code
_entity_poly.pdbx_strand_id
1 'polypeptide(L)'
;MQVVFDAISYFQEDRRLRHIKTFLQNNQNFADFRKLTIEPSMQSWSGSRVPIDTRRAEFLEKVKTLCSGPDFLEHRTEISDWIDRIYRDIERTKKSEFLRDD
;
A
#
# COMPACT_ATOMS: atom_id res chain seq x y z
N MET A 1 3.23 -11.07 -14.27
CA MET A 1 3.54 -10.02 -13.26
C MET A 1 2.51 -10.00 -12.14
N GLN A 2 1.22 -9.79 -12.43
CA GLN A 2 0.16 -9.76 -11.40
C GLN A 2 0.13 -11.00 -10.49
N VAL A 3 0.14 -12.21 -11.05
CA VAL A 3 0.08 -13.47 -10.26
C VAL A 3 1.26 -13.63 -9.29
N VAL A 4 2.46 -13.20 -9.69
CA VAL A 4 3.66 -13.29 -8.85
C VAL A 4 3.57 -12.30 -7.68
N PHE A 5 3.15 -11.07 -7.97
CA PHE A 5 3.00 -10.04 -6.94
C PHE A 5 1.83 -10.32 -6.01
N ASP A 6 0.77 -10.99 -6.47
CA ASP A 6 -0.30 -11.47 -5.61
C ASP A 6 0.23 -12.45 -4.55
N ALA A 7 1.01 -13.46 -4.94
CA ALA A 7 1.67 -14.35 -3.98
C ALA A 7 2.65 -13.61 -3.04
N ILE A 8 3.44 -12.68 -3.57
CA ILE A 8 4.38 -11.87 -2.77
C ILE A 8 3.63 -11.01 -1.75
N SER A 9 2.42 -10.54 -2.06
CA SER A 9 1.65 -9.65 -1.18
C SER A 9 1.33 -10.28 0.19
N TYR A 10 1.32 -11.62 0.28
CA TYR A 10 1.12 -12.38 1.51
C TYR A 10 2.42 -12.65 2.30
N PHE A 11 3.59 -12.25 1.80
CA PHE A 11 4.85 -12.41 2.52
C PHE A 11 4.99 -11.40 3.66
N GLN A 12 5.94 -11.66 4.56
CA GLN A 12 6.37 -10.66 5.55
C GLN A 12 6.83 -9.37 4.87
N GLU A 13 6.61 -8.25 5.57
CA GLU A 13 6.81 -6.90 5.04
C GLU A 13 8.18 -6.69 4.42
N ASP A 14 9.26 -7.09 5.10
CA ASP A 14 10.63 -6.93 4.59
C ASP A 14 10.87 -7.69 3.28
N ARG A 15 10.23 -8.86 3.11
CA ARG A 15 10.32 -9.62 1.85
C ARG A 15 9.55 -8.91 0.73
N ARG A 16 8.37 -8.36 1.03
CA ARG A 16 7.59 -7.56 0.08
C ARG A 16 8.39 -6.36 -0.40
N LEU A 17 8.97 -5.59 0.53
CA LEU A 17 9.80 -4.41 0.20
C LEU A 17 11.00 -4.79 -0.66
N ARG A 18 11.70 -5.90 -0.36
CA ARG A 18 12.82 -6.37 -1.19
C ARG A 18 12.39 -6.67 -2.62
N HIS A 19 11.28 -7.38 -2.82
CA HIS A 19 10.80 -7.71 -4.17
C HIS A 19 10.32 -6.48 -4.94
N ILE A 20 9.62 -5.55 -4.27
CA ILE A 20 9.23 -4.27 -4.89
C ILE A 20 10.46 -3.47 -5.28
N LYS A 21 11.47 -3.37 -4.41
CA LYS A 21 12.74 -2.69 -4.71
C LYS A 21 13.41 -3.30 -5.94
N THR A 22 13.52 -4.63 -6.01
CA THR A 22 14.10 -5.32 -7.17
C THR A 22 13.30 -5.04 -8.45
N PHE A 23 11.97 -5.00 -8.38
CA PHE A 23 11.16 -4.61 -9.54
C PHE A 23 11.48 -3.18 -10.00
N LEU A 24 11.45 -2.20 -9.09
CA LEU A 24 11.70 -0.79 -9.43
C LEU A 24 13.11 -0.58 -10.01
N GLN A 25 14.11 -1.32 -9.54
CA GLN A 25 15.47 -1.26 -10.09
C GLN A 25 15.59 -1.74 -11.53
N ASN A 26 14.67 -2.60 -12.00
CA ASN A 26 14.69 -3.19 -13.34
C ASN A 26 13.58 -2.67 -14.24
N ASN A 27 12.57 -2.00 -13.69
CA ASN A 27 11.42 -1.48 -14.42
C ASN A 27 10.93 -0.16 -13.83
N GLN A 28 11.13 0.92 -14.59
CA GLN A 28 10.66 2.27 -14.26
C GLN A 28 9.32 2.61 -14.92
N ASN A 29 8.70 1.67 -15.64
CA ASN A 29 7.45 1.91 -16.35
C ASN A 29 6.28 2.00 -15.36
N PHE A 30 5.66 3.18 -15.31
CA PHE A 30 4.53 3.45 -14.42
C PHE A 30 3.31 2.56 -14.68
N ALA A 31 3.01 2.24 -15.95
CA ALA A 31 1.88 1.40 -16.28
C ALA A 31 2.05 -0.04 -15.79
N ASP A 32 3.29 -0.55 -15.72
CA ASP A 32 3.58 -1.85 -15.13
C ASP A 32 3.55 -1.81 -13.61
N PHE A 33 4.07 -0.73 -13.00
CA PHE A 33 3.95 -0.51 -11.56
C PHE A 33 2.50 -0.54 -11.09
N ARG A 34 1.59 0.14 -11.81
CA ARG A 34 0.16 0.15 -11.49
C ARG A 34 -0.53 -1.21 -11.54
N LYS A 35 0.07 -2.20 -12.22
CA LYS A 35 -0.46 -3.56 -12.28
C LYS A 35 0.02 -4.42 -11.11
N LEU A 36 0.95 -3.94 -10.28
CA LEU A 36 1.46 -4.72 -9.15
C LEU A 36 0.41 -4.89 -8.07
N THR A 37 0.21 -6.12 -7.63
CA THR A 37 -0.52 -6.42 -6.40
C THR A 37 0.38 -6.11 -5.21
N ILE A 38 0.34 -4.85 -4.75
CA ILE A 38 1.17 -4.39 -3.63
C ILE A 38 0.65 -4.95 -2.30
N GLU A 39 -0.64 -5.25 -2.23
CA GLU A 39 -1.35 -5.72 -1.04
C GLU A 39 -2.21 -6.94 -1.32
N PRO A 40 -2.45 -7.76 -0.28
CA PRO A 40 -3.35 -8.90 -0.40
C PRO A 40 -4.71 -8.50 -0.96
N SER A 41 -5.17 -9.28 -1.93
CA SER A 41 -6.52 -9.18 -2.50
C SER A 41 -7.62 -9.47 -1.47
N MET A 42 -7.29 -10.19 -0.41
CA MET A 42 -8.18 -10.48 0.72
C MET A 42 -7.54 -10.09 2.04
N GLN A 43 -8.26 -9.32 2.84
CA GLN A 43 -7.90 -9.01 4.23
C GLN A 43 -9.15 -9.15 5.10
N SER A 44 -9.02 -9.87 6.21
CA SER A 44 -10.05 -9.99 7.24
C SER A 44 -9.60 -9.28 8.51
N TRP A 45 -10.54 -8.69 9.23
CA TRP A 45 -10.27 -8.07 10.52
C TRP A 45 -11.39 -8.32 11.51
N SER A 46 -11.05 -8.26 12.80
CA SER A 46 -11.99 -8.29 13.91
C SER A 46 -11.79 -7.04 14.75
N GLY A 47 -12.88 -6.36 15.12
CA GLY A 47 -12.82 -5.06 15.77
C GLY A 47 -12.57 -3.92 14.78
N SER A 48 -11.85 -2.87 15.22
CA SER A 48 -11.62 -1.69 14.39
C SER A 48 -10.68 -1.98 13.23
N ARG A 49 -11.01 -1.45 12.05
CA ARG A 49 -10.14 -1.52 10.85
C ARG A 49 -8.97 -0.53 10.94
N VAL A 50 -9.08 0.51 11.78
CA VAL A 50 -8.10 1.60 11.88
C VAL A 50 -6.65 1.10 12.01
N PRO A 51 -6.30 0.15 12.90
CA PRO A 51 -4.91 -0.30 13.03
C PRO A 51 -4.36 -0.98 11.77
N ILE A 52 -5.21 -1.65 10.99
CA ILE A 52 -4.82 -2.33 9.76
C ILE A 52 -4.57 -1.29 8.67
N ASP A 53 -5.49 -0.35 8.51
CA ASP A 53 -5.34 0.75 7.56
C ASP A 53 -4.14 1.65 7.91
N THR A 54 -3.83 1.88 9.19
CA THR A 54 -2.62 2.60 9.60
C THR A 54 -1.34 1.86 9.16
N ARG A 55 -1.22 0.56 9.45
CA ARG A 55 -0.06 -0.25 9.01
C ARG A 55 0.07 -0.27 7.49
N ARG A 56 -1.07 -0.26 6.80
CA ARG A 56 -1.15 -0.19 5.34
C ARG A 56 -0.54 1.10 4.79
N ALA A 57 -0.91 2.26 5.35
CA ALA A 57 -0.32 3.54 4.99
C ALA A 57 1.19 3.60 5.30
N GLU A 58 1.61 3.11 6.47
CA GLU A 58 3.03 3.03 6.85
C GLU A 58 3.86 2.18 5.88
N PHE A 59 3.32 1.05 5.44
CA PHE A 59 3.95 0.22 4.42
C PHE A 59 4.10 0.95 3.08
N LEU A 60 3.05 1.66 2.64
CA LEU A 60 3.10 2.43 1.41
C LEU A 60 4.10 3.59 1.47
N GLU A 61 4.27 4.23 2.63
CA GLU A 61 5.35 5.22 2.81
C GLU A 61 6.74 4.58 2.60
N LYS A 62 6.97 3.37 3.14
CA LYS A 62 8.22 2.63 2.87
C LYS A 62 8.38 2.35 1.38
N VAL A 63 7.33 1.92 0.67
CA VAL A 63 7.36 1.72 -0.79
C VAL A 63 7.69 3.02 -1.52
N LYS A 64 7.07 4.14 -1.13
CA LYS A 64 7.33 5.46 -1.71
C LYS A 64 8.79 5.87 -1.61
N THR A 65 9.47 5.56 -0.50
CA THR A 65 10.92 5.84 -0.35
C THR A 65 11.79 5.01 -1.30
N LEU A 66 11.34 3.86 -1.78
CA LEU A 66 12.06 3.03 -2.76
C LEU A 66 12.00 3.64 -4.17
N CYS A 67 10.98 4.45 -4.45
CA CYS A 67 10.81 5.20 -5.68
C CYS A 67 11.75 6.42 -5.72
N SER A 68 13.06 6.20 -5.62
CA SER A 68 14.09 7.25 -5.59
C SER A 68 14.60 7.55 -7.00
N GLY A 69 14.41 8.78 -7.48
CA GLY A 69 14.85 9.23 -8.81
C GLY A 69 13.81 10.08 -9.53
N PRO A 70 14.21 10.89 -10.53
CA PRO A 70 13.29 11.74 -11.28
C PRO A 70 12.23 10.93 -12.04
N ASP A 71 12.59 9.76 -12.57
CA ASP A 71 11.70 8.90 -13.38
C ASP A 71 10.52 8.30 -12.58
N PHE A 72 10.58 8.33 -11.25
CA PHE A 72 9.54 7.79 -10.37
C PHE A 72 8.55 8.84 -9.86
N LEU A 73 8.47 10.03 -10.47
CA LEU A 73 7.56 11.08 -10.04
C LEU A 73 6.10 10.60 -9.99
N GLU A 74 5.61 10.00 -11.08
CA GLU A 74 4.23 9.48 -11.16
C GLU A 74 3.96 8.39 -10.13
N HIS A 75 4.96 7.54 -9.86
CA HIS A 75 4.87 6.47 -8.88
C HIS A 75 4.66 7.03 -7.47
N ARG A 76 5.44 8.05 -7.09
CA ARG A 76 5.32 8.70 -5.78
C ARG A 76 3.99 9.44 -5.64
N THR A 77 3.50 10.08 -6.70
CA THR A 77 2.19 10.73 -6.72
C THR A 77 1.08 9.71 -6.46
N GLU A 78 1.05 8.61 -7.24
CA GLU A 78 0.04 7.56 -7.08
C GLU A 78 0.06 6.93 -5.67
N ILE A 79 1.25 6.64 -5.14
CA ILE A 79 1.37 6.11 -3.77
C ILE A 79 0.84 7.11 -2.73
N SER A 80 1.10 8.41 -2.92
CA SER A 80 0.57 9.45 -2.02
C SER A 80 -0.96 9.51 -2.08
N ASP A 81 -1.55 9.40 -3.28
CA ASP A 81 -3.00 9.34 -3.45
C ASP A 81 -3.62 8.10 -2.80
N TRP A 82 -2.91 6.97 -2.75
CA TRP A 82 -3.35 5.78 -2.02
C TRP A 82 -3.34 6.01 -0.51
N ILE A 83 -2.25 6.58 0.02
CA ILE A 83 -2.09 6.90 1.43
C ILE A 83 -3.17 7.88 1.89
N ASP A 84 -3.44 8.93 1.12
CA ASP A 84 -4.47 9.91 1.41
C ASP A 84 -5.88 9.30 1.45
N ARG A 85 -6.17 8.35 0.56
CA ARG A 85 -7.44 7.61 0.57
C ARG A 85 -7.57 6.77 1.84
N ILE A 86 -6.51 6.08 2.22
CA ILE A 86 -6.46 5.27 3.45
C ILE A 86 -6.71 6.15 4.69
N TYR A 87 -6.05 7.31 4.80
CA TYR A 87 -6.29 8.21 5.93
C TYR A 87 -7.72 8.78 5.97
N ARG A 88 -8.32 9.07 4.80
CA ARG A 88 -9.75 9.44 4.75
C ARG A 88 -10.65 8.29 5.23
N ASP A 89 -10.34 7.04 4.90
CA ASP A 89 -11.06 5.86 5.38
C ASP A 89 -10.93 5.66 6.89
N ILE A 90 -9.73 5.88 7.43
CA ILE A 90 -9.48 5.85 8.87
C ILE A 90 -10.35 6.89 9.59
N GLU A 91 -10.38 8.13 9.11
CA GLU A 91 -11.18 9.20 9.73
C GLU A 91 -12.69 8.93 9.64
N ARG A 92 -13.17 8.35 8.53
CA ARG A 92 -14.56 7.87 8.42
C ARG A 92 -14.87 6.78 9.42
N THR A 93 -13.98 5.80 9.55
CA THR A 93 -14.14 4.65 10.44
C THR A 93 -14.21 5.10 11.90
N LYS A 94 -13.26 5.94 12.34
CA LYS A 94 -13.26 6.51 13.70
C LYS A 94 -14.58 7.23 14.03
N LYS A 95 -15.08 8.07 13.11
CA LYS A 95 -16.36 8.76 13.30
C LYS A 95 -17.53 7.79 13.42
N SER A 96 -17.57 6.76 12.57
CA SER A 96 -18.63 5.76 12.61
C SER A 96 -18.58 4.88 13.86
N GLU A 97 -17.40 4.55 14.36
CA GLU A 97 -17.23 3.73 15.57
C GLU A 97 -17.64 4.54 16.81
N PHE A 98 -17.18 5.80 16.90
CA PHE A 98 -17.58 6.71 17.97
C PHE A 98 -19.11 6.87 18.08
N LEU A 99 -19.80 7.09 16.95
CA LEU A 99 -21.26 7.24 16.91
C LEU A 99 -22.05 5.94 17.18
N ARG A 100 -21.39 4.76 17.24
CA ARG A 100 -22.04 3.49 17.57
C ARG A 100 -21.94 3.14 19.04
N ASP A 101 -20.97 3.74 19.73
CA ASP A 101 -20.70 3.54 21.15
C ASP A 101 -21.50 4.51 22.04
N ASP A 102 -22.23 5.47 21.44
CA ASP A 102 -23.20 6.39 22.06
C ASP A 102 -24.65 5.85 22.00
#